data_AF-A0A2I0I5S1-F1
#
_entry.id   AF-A0A2I0I5S1-F1
#
_cell.length_a   1.000
_cell.length_b   1.000
_cell.length_c   1.000
_cell.angle_alpha   90.00
_cell.angle_beta   90.00
_cell.angle_gamma   90.00
#
_symmetry.space_group_name_H-M   'P 1'
#
loop_
_entity.id
_entity.type
_entity.pdbx_description
1 polymer ?
#
loop_
_entity_poly.entity_id
_entity_poly.type
_entity_poly.pdbx_seq_one_letter_code
_entity_poly.pdbx_strand_id
1 'polypeptide(L)'
;KEAAWAISNATSGGTHDQIKFLAGQGCIKPLCDLLICPDPRIVTVCLEGLENILKVGEAEKAKGTTGDVNIYAQMIDDAEGLEKIENLQSHDNNEIYEKAVKILETYWLEEEDETLPPGDNAQGGFQFGGSELPVPSGGFNFS
;
A
#
# COMPACT_ATOMS: atom_id res chain seq x y z
N LYS A 1 24.01 -7.74 -12.42
CA LYS A 1 24.44 -8.36 -11.13
C LYS A 1 25.15 -7.35 -10.23
N GLU A 2 26.37 -6.92 -10.56
CA GLU A 2 27.12 -5.96 -9.71
C GLU A 2 26.40 -4.61 -9.52
N ALA A 3 25.70 -4.11 -10.54
CA ALA A 3 24.91 -2.88 -10.43
C ALA A 3 23.75 -2.98 -9.44
N ALA A 4 23.01 -4.11 -9.41
CA ALA A 4 21.94 -4.33 -8.43
C ALA A 4 22.47 -4.45 -7.01
N TRP A 5 23.62 -5.11 -6.85
CA TRP A 5 24.30 -5.18 -5.55
C TRP A 5 24.73 -3.80 -5.06
N ALA A 6 25.33 -2.99 -5.93
CA ALA A 6 25.73 -1.63 -5.60
C ALA A 6 24.52 -0.76 -5.21
N ILE A 7 23.41 -0.85 -5.96
CA ILE A 7 22.20 -0.09 -5.68
C ILE A 7 21.54 -0.56 -4.37
N SER A 8 21.38 -1.86 -4.17
CA SER A 8 20.79 -2.40 -2.93
C SER A 8 21.60 -2.02 -1.70
N ASN A 9 22.93 -2.12 -1.76
CA ASN A 9 23.81 -1.67 -0.69
C ASN A 9 23.68 -0.15 -0.44
N ALA A 10 23.62 0.65 -1.51
CA ALA A 10 23.43 2.09 -1.41
C ALA A 10 22.05 2.46 -0.84
N THR A 11 20.99 1.71 -1.16
CA THR A 11 19.65 1.94 -0.60
C THR A 11 19.48 1.44 0.82
N SER A 12 20.22 0.41 1.23
CA SER A 12 20.14 -0.16 2.58
C SER A 12 20.90 0.68 3.62
N GLY A 13 22.03 1.29 3.21
CA GLY A 13 22.85 2.14 4.09
C GLY A 13 22.73 3.65 3.84
N GLY A 14 22.02 4.06 2.79
CA GLY A 14 21.92 5.44 2.35
C GLY A 14 20.89 6.25 3.13
N THR A 15 21.07 7.57 3.17
CA THR A 15 20.04 8.48 3.68
C THR A 15 18.87 8.60 2.70
N HIS A 16 17.72 9.07 3.17
CA HIS A 16 16.56 9.33 2.32
C HIS A 16 16.94 10.21 1.12
N ASP A 17 17.72 11.27 1.30
CA ASP A 17 18.15 12.15 0.21
C ASP A 17 19.07 11.47 -0.82
N GLN A 18 19.93 10.54 -0.38
CA GLN A 18 20.77 9.76 -1.29
C GLN A 18 19.92 8.78 -2.11
N ILE A 19 18.93 8.15 -1.50
CA ILE A 19 18.00 7.23 -2.18
C ILE A 19 17.16 8.02 -3.20
N LYS A 20 16.66 9.20 -2.83
CA LYS A 20 15.94 10.09 -3.76
C LYS A 20 16.81 10.47 -4.96
N PHE A 21 18.07 10.81 -4.71
CA PHE A 21 19.02 11.12 -5.78
C PHE A 21 19.22 9.93 -6.72
N LEU A 22 19.43 8.72 -6.18
CA LEU A 22 19.58 7.50 -6.99
C LEU A 22 18.34 7.20 -7.83
N ALA A 23 17.14 7.31 -7.22
CA ALA A 23 15.87 7.14 -7.93
C ALA A 23 15.74 8.17 -9.07
N GLY A 24 16.11 9.43 -8.81
CA GLY A 24 16.13 10.49 -9.82
C GLY A 24 17.17 10.30 -10.94
N GLN A 25 18.19 9.47 -10.74
CA GLN A 25 19.14 9.07 -11.79
C GLN A 25 18.63 7.89 -12.64
N GLY A 26 17.40 7.42 -12.42
CA GLY A 26 16.80 6.35 -13.22
C GLY A 26 17.23 4.94 -12.81
N CYS A 27 17.59 4.72 -11.53
CA CYS A 27 17.97 3.39 -11.04
C CYS A 27 16.79 2.39 -10.97
N ILE A 28 15.55 2.88 -11.02
CA ILE A 28 14.32 2.07 -10.89
C ILE A 28 14.16 1.08 -12.05
N LYS A 29 14.21 1.55 -13.31
CA LYS A 29 14.01 0.68 -14.48
C LYS A 29 14.99 -0.50 -14.53
N PRO A 30 16.31 -0.30 -14.32
CA PRO A 30 17.25 -1.43 -14.21
C PRO A 30 16.95 -2.41 -13.07
N LEU A 31 16.43 -1.95 -11.93
CA LEU A 31 16.02 -2.84 -10.84
C LEU A 31 14.81 -3.68 -11.23
N CYS A 32 13.79 -3.06 -11.84
CA CYS A 32 12.61 -3.77 -12.34
C CYS A 32 12.98 -4.82 -13.39
N ASP A 33 13.91 -4.51 -14.30
CA ASP A 33 14.36 -5.46 -15.33
C ASP A 33 15.16 -6.63 -14.77
N LEU A 34 15.70 -6.52 -13.56
CA LEU A 34 16.42 -7.60 -12.90
C LEU A 34 15.52 -8.52 -12.06
N LEU A 35 14.22 -8.19 -11.91
CA LEU A 35 13.24 -9.05 -11.26
C LEU A 35 12.97 -10.36 -12.01
N ILE A 36 13.19 -10.37 -13.33
CA ILE A 36 13.06 -11.57 -14.18
C ILE A 36 14.34 -12.42 -14.22
N CYS A 37 15.34 -12.09 -13.40
CA CYS A 37 16.61 -12.79 -13.41
C CYS A 37 16.48 -14.21 -12.81
N PRO A 38 17.07 -15.25 -13.41
CA PRO A 38 16.99 -16.61 -12.89
C PRO A 38 17.78 -16.85 -11.59
N ASP A 39 18.69 -15.94 -11.20
CA ASP A 39 19.39 -16.05 -9.91
C ASP A 39 18.49 -15.47 -8.81
N PRO A 40 17.90 -16.28 -7.92
CA PRO A 40 16.96 -15.80 -6.91
C PRO A 40 17.60 -14.77 -5.97
N ARG A 41 18.92 -14.83 -5.75
CA ARG A 41 19.61 -13.84 -4.93
C ARG A 41 19.59 -12.46 -5.57
N ILE A 42 19.64 -12.37 -6.90
CA ILE A 42 19.54 -11.09 -7.60
C ILE A 42 18.13 -10.54 -7.45
N VAL A 43 17.12 -11.39 -7.60
CA VAL A 43 15.70 -11.00 -7.44
C VAL A 43 15.46 -10.47 -6.03
N THR A 44 15.89 -11.18 -4.98
CA THR A 44 15.77 -10.73 -3.59
C THR A 44 16.42 -9.36 -3.36
N VAL A 45 17.65 -9.17 -3.85
CA VAL A 45 18.39 -7.91 -3.71
C VAL A 45 17.69 -6.76 -4.45
N CYS A 46 17.06 -7.03 -5.59
CA CYS A 46 16.30 -6.02 -6.33
C CYS A 46 14.99 -5.66 -5.62
N LEU A 47 14.26 -6.65 -5.08
CA LEU A 47 13.07 -6.42 -4.28
C LEU A 47 13.37 -5.56 -3.06
N GLU A 48 14.48 -5.82 -2.36
CA GLU A 48 14.93 -5.00 -1.23
C GLU A 48 15.25 -3.56 -1.63
N GLY A 49 15.93 -3.38 -2.77
CA GLY A 49 16.23 -2.05 -3.31
C GLY A 49 14.96 -1.27 -3.65
N LEU A 50 13.99 -1.92 -4.30
CA LEU A 50 12.69 -1.33 -4.64
C LEU A 50 11.87 -1.00 -3.39
N GLU A 51 11.83 -1.89 -2.40
CA GLU A 51 11.16 -1.66 -1.11
C GLU A 51 11.73 -0.42 -0.41
N ASN A 52 13.06 -0.27 -0.37
CA ASN A 52 13.69 0.90 0.25
C ASN A 52 13.36 2.21 -0.48
N ILE A 53 13.30 2.18 -1.82
CA ILE A 53 12.88 3.35 -2.62
C ILE A 53 11.42 3.70 -2.32
N LEU A 54 10.54 2.70 -2.25
CA LEU A 54 9.12 2.90 -1.92
C LEU A 54 8.91 3.49 -0.53
N LYS A 55 9.66 3.03 0.49
CA LYS A 55 9.66 3.61 1.84
C LYS A 55 9.99 5.09 1.84
N VAL A 56 10.99 5.49 1.04
CA VAL A 56 11.36 6.90 0.91
C VAL A 56 10.24 7.70 0.25
N GLY A 57 9.54 7.12 -0.71
CA GLY A 57 8.35 7.72 -1.33
C GLY A 57 7.21 7.95 -0.35
N GLU A 58 6.91 6.97 0.51
CA GLU A 58 5.91 7.13 1.58
C GLU A 58 6.31 8.23 2.56
N ALA A 59 7.59 8.31 2.91
CA ALA A 59 8.09 9.37 3.78
C ALA A 59 7.94 10.77 3.15
N GLU A 60 8.03 10.91 1.82
CA GLU A 60 7.82 12.19 1.12
C GLU A 60 6.33 12.51 0.92
N LYS A 61 5.50 11.49 0.68
CA LYS A 61 4.03 11.58 0.71
C LYS A 61 3.54 12.09 2.06
N ALA A 62 4.01 11.51 3.17
CA ALA A 62 3.66 11.92 4.53
C ALA A 62 4.10 13.36 4.87
N LYS A 63 5.14 13.88 4.21
CA LYS A 63 5.57 15.29 4.35
C LYS A 63 4.74 16.26 3.51
N GLY A 64 3.78 15.78 2.73
CA GLY A 64 2.98 16.58 1.81
C GLY A 64 3.78 17.16 0.64
N THR A 65 4.96 16.59 0.33
CA THR A 65 5.85 17.12 -0.72
C THR A 65 5.41 16.68 -2.11
N THR A 66 4.73 15.54 -2.23
CA THR A 66 4.31 14.93 -3.51
C THR A 66 2.79 14.75 -3.65
N GLY A 67 1.98 15.31 -2.75
CA GLY A 67 0.55 15.01 -2.64
C GLY A 67 0.29 13.65 -1.98
N ASP A 68 -0.92 13.11 -2.12
CA ASP A 68 -1.34 11.82 -1.52
C ASP A 68 -0.83 10.57 -2.28
N VAL A 69 0.13 10.74 -3.19
CA VAL A 69 0.64 9.67 -4.05
C VAL A 69 2.15 9.49 -3.84
N ASN A 70 2.57 8.22 -3.82
CA ASN A 70 3.97 7.84 -3.83
C ASN A 70 4.52 7.89 -5.27
N ILE A 71 5.32 8.91 -5.57
CA ILE A 71 5.89 9.10 -6.92
C ILE A 71 6.75 7.92 -7.37
N TYR A 72 7.39 7.20 -6.44
CA TYR A 72 8.25 6.08 -6.78
C TYR A 72 7.44 4.83 -7.10
N ALA A 73 6.27 4.65 -6.49
CA ALA A 73 5.32 3.61 -6.89
C ALA A 73 4.90 3.82 -8.35
N GLN A 74 4.56 5.06 -8.74
CA GLN A 74 4.25 5.38 -10.15
C GLN A 74 5.43 5.09 -11.07
N MET A 75 6.65 5.49 -10.70
CA MET A 75 7.84 5.22 -11.51
C MET A 75 8.14 3.72 -11.66
N ILE A 76 7.80 2.91 -10.67
CA ILE A 76 7.94 1.45 -10.73
C ILE A 76 6.90 0.87 -11.69
N ASP A 77 5.66 1.35 -11.64
CA ASP A 77 4.60 0.93 -12.56
C ASP A 77 4.94 1.29 -14.01
N ASP A 78 5.34 2.53 -14.27
CA ASP A 78 5.81 3.01 -15.59
C ASP A 78 7.00 2.19 -16.13
N ALA A 79 7.78 1.56 -15.24
CA ALA A 79 8.91 0.70 -15.57
C ALA A 79 8.54 -0.78 -15.79
N GLU A 80 7.25 -1.09 -15.88
CA GLU A 80 6.69 -2.46 -15.93
C GLU A 80 7.14 -3.28 -14.70
N GLY A 81 7.39 -2.60 -13.58
CA GLY A 81 7.86 -3.21 -12.34
C GLY A 81 6.74 -3.88 -11.56
N LEU A 82 5.55 -3.27 -11.56
CA LEU A 82 4.39 -3.79 -10.83
C LEU A 82 4.00 -5.19 -11.32
N GLU A 83 3.77 -5.36 -12.63
CA GLU A 83 3.47 -6.65 -13.25
C GLU A 83 4.55 -7.71 -12.94
N LYS A 84 5.83 -7.31 -12.93
CA LYS A 84 6.93 -8.22 -12.58
C LYS A 84 6.88 -8.65 -11.13
N ILE A 85 6.56 -7.75 -10.19
CA ILE A 85 6.42 -8.08 -8.76
C ILE A 85 5.20 -8.99 -8.55
N GLU A 86 4.08 -8.74 -9.23
CA GLU A 86 2.90 -9.63 -9.19
C GLU A 86 3.24 -11.05 -9.66
N ASN A 87 3.99 -11.19 -10.75
CA ASN A 87 4.43 -12.49 -11.24
C ASN A 87 5.30 -13.25 -10.22
N LEU A 88 6.07 -12.55 -9.39
CA LEU A 88 6.89 -13.15 -8.34
C LEU A 88 6.08 -13.78 -7.21
N GLN A 89 4.77 -13.51 -7.12
CA GLN A 89 3.87 -14.25 -6.22
C GLN A 89 3.71 -15.74 -6.61
N SER A 90 4.17 -16.13 -7.79
CA SER A 90 4.17 -17.54 -8.23
C SER A 90 5.57 -18.18 -8.19
N HIS A 91 6.57 -17.48 -7.65
CA HIS A 91 7.95 -17.92 -7.67
C HIS A 91 8.18 -19.13 -6.74
N ASP A 92 8.95 -20.13 -7.18
CA ASP A 92 9.28 -21.35 -6.42
C ASP A 92 10.05 -21.09 -5.10
N ASN A 93 10.52 -19.86 -4.90
CA ASN A 93 11.28 -19.47 -3.72
C ASN A 93 10.35 -18.72 -2.78
N ASN A 94 10.06 -19.34 -1.64
CA ASN A 94 9.11 -18.80 -0.67
C ASN A 94 9.52 -17.41 -0.14
N GLU A 95 10.83 -17.10 -0.03
CA GLU A 95 11.29 -15.78 0.41
C GLU A 95 10.95 -14.68 -0.61
N ILE A 96 11.10 -14.99 -1.90
CA ILE A 96 10.77 -14.07 -3.00
C ILE A 96 9.26 -13.85 -3.04
N TYR A 97 8.49 -14.92 -2.94
CA TYR A 97 7.04 -14.88 -2.81
C TYR A 97 6.58 -13.97 -1.67
N GLU A 98 7.04 -14.24 -0.44
CA GLU A 98 6.64 -13.49 0.75
C GLU A 98 7.00 -12.00 0.65
N LYS A 99 8.20 -11.68 0.12
CA LYS A 99 8.61 -10.29 -0.11
C LYS A 99 7.75 -9.61 -1.16
N ALA A 100 7.44 -10.28 -2.27
CA ALA A 100 6.61 -9.72 -3.32
C ALA A 100 5.19 -9.41 -2.81
N VAL A 101 4.57 -10.36 -2.09
CA VAL A 101 3.26 -10.17 -1.45
C VAL A 101 3.30 -8.99 -0.51
N LYS A 102 4.27 -8.95 0.42
CA LYS A 102 4.38 -7.86 1.39
C LYS A 102 4.51 -6.49 0.72
N ILE A 103 5.32 -6.37 -0.34
CA ILE A 103 5.50 -5.12 -1.07
C ILE A 103 4.18 -4.68 -1.69
N LEU A 104 3.46 -5.58 -2.35
CA LEU A 104 2.18 -5.27 -2.97
C LEU A 104 1.13 -4.87 -1.93
N GLU A 105 1.04 -5.61 -0.82
CA GLU A 105 0.15 -5.28 0.29
C GLU A 105 0.44 -3.93 0.94
N THR A 106 1.72 -3.52 0.98
CA THR A 106 2.10 -2.28 1.66
C THR A 106 1.91 -1.03 0.80
N TYR A 107 2.10 -1.13 -0.52
CA TYR A 107 2.18 0.05 -1.41
C TYR A 107 1.13 0.08 -2.52
N TRP A 108 0.48 -1.04 -2.83
CA TRP A 108 -0.50 -1.15 -3.93
C TRP A 108 -1.87 -1.70 -3.52
N LEU A 109 -1.98 -2.37 -2.38
CA LEU A 109 -3.28 -2.53 -1.74
C LEU A 109 -3.60 -1.21 -1.07
N GLU A 110 -4.66 -0.56 -1.55
CA GLU A 110 -5.34 0.44 -0.75
C GLU A 110 -5.75 -0.28 0.55
N GLU A 111 -5.29 0.21 1.70
CA GLU A 111 -6.13 0.10 2.89
C GLU A 111 -7.46 0.69 2.43
N GLU A 112 -8.45 -0.18 2.16
CA GLU A 112 -9.85 0.24 2.06
C GLU A 112 -10.04 1.13 3.26
N ASP A 113 -10.11 2.41 2.95
CA ASP A 113 -10.48 3.51 3.79
C ASP A 113 -11.23 2.99 5.02
N GLU A 114 -10.51 2.81 6.14
CA GLU A 114 -11.12 2.70 7.46
C GLU A 114 -11.67 4.10 7.83
N THR A 115 -12.29 4.82 6.88
CA THR A 115 -13.43 5.66 7.19
C THR A 115 -14.57 4.74 7.58
N LEU A 116 -14.48 4.25 8.82
CA LEU A 116 -15.67 4.16 9.62
C LEU A 116 -16.35 5.54 9.45
N PRO A 117 -17.56 5.62 8.87
CA PRO A 117 -18.24 6.89 8.79
C PRO A 117 -18.27 7.45 10.21
N PRO A 118 -17.94 8.73 10.44
CA PRO A 118 -18.18 9.32 11.74
C PRO A 118 -19.65 9.03 12.04
N GLY A 119 -19.89 8.27 13.11
CA GLY A 119 -21.23 7.93 13.57
C GLY A 119 -21.93 9.23 13.94
N ASP A 120 -22.47 9.91 12.94
CA ASP A 120 -23.27 11.10 13.10
C ASP A 120 -24.64 10.62 13.53
N ASN A 121 -24.89 10.69 14.82
CA ASN A 121 -26.25 10.81 15.32
C ASN A 121 -26.25 11.63 16.60
N ALA A 122 -26.01 12.93 16.41
CA ALA A 122 -26.62 13.93 17.27
C ALA A 122 -28.16 13.80 17.15
N GLN A 123 -28.78 13.53 18.30
CA GLN A 123 -30.18 13.75 18.67
C GLN A 123 -31.14 14.28 17.58
N GLY A 124 -32.14 13.48 17.24
CA GLY A 124 -33.34 13.96 16.53
C GLY A 124 -34.38 12.86 16.45
N GLY A 125 -35.38 12.88 17.35
CA GLY A 125 -36.45 11.90 17.36
C GLY A 125 -37.27 11.96 16.07
N PHE A 126 -37.53 10.81 15.45
CA PHE A 126 -38.66 10.64 14.55
C PHE A 126 -39.25 9.24 14.65
N GLN A 127 -40.57 9.26 14.91
CA GLN A 127 -41.52 8.18 15.12
C GLN A 127 -41.70 7.34 13.84
N PHE A 128 -41.52 6.01 13.92
CA PHE A 128 -41.92 5.11 12.83
C PHE A 128 -43.32 4.54 13.10
N GLY A 129 -44.24 4.81 12.17
CA GLY A 129 -45.62 4.33 12.19
C GLY A 129 -45.79 2.97 11.53
N GLY A 130 -46.74 2.19 12.06
CA GLY A 130 -47.36 1.00 11.47
C GLY A 130 -46.68 -0.31 11.90
N SER A 131 -47.33 -1.28 12.53
CA SER A 131 -48.78 -1.53 12.68
C SER A 131 -48.97 -2.80 13.51
N GLU A 132 -49.54 -2.75 14.72
CA GLU A 132 -50.21 -3.92 15.35
C GLU A 132 -51.37 -3.49 16.28
N LEU A 133 -52.58 -3.72 15.77
CA LEU A 133 -53.86 -4.02 16.45
C LEU A 133 -54.58 -2.94 17.32
N PRO A 134 -55.92 -2.80 17.16
CA PRO A 134 -56.73 -1.85 17.92
C PRO A 134 -57.10 -2.41 19.29
N VAL A 135 -56.63 -1.77 20.36
CA VAL A 135 -57.12 -2.02 21.72
C VAL A 135 -58.21 -0.98 22.05
N PRO A 136 -59.41 -1.41 22.49
CA PRO A 136 -60.54 -0.50 22.67
C PRO A 136 -60.38 0.38 23.92
N SER A 137 -60.77 1.64 23.78
CA SER A 137 -60.79 2.64 24.83
C SER A 137 -61.76 2.27 25.95
N GLY A 138 -61.22 1.96 27.14
CA GLY A 138 -62.01 1.71 28.35
C GLY A 138 -61.26 2.27 29.55
N GLY A 139 -61.63 3.49 29.95
CA GLY A 139 -61.09 4.13 31.14
C GLY A 139 -61.54 3.43 32.42
N PHE A 140 -60.62 3.26 33.38
CA PHE A 140 -60.96 3.02 34.78
C PHE A 140 -60.01 3.78 35.69
N ASN A 141 -60.64 4.59 36.54
CA ASN A 141 -60.11 5.39 37.62
C ASN A 141 -59.82 4.50 38.84
N PHE A 142 -58.74 4.75 39.56
CA PHE A 142 -58.60 4.31 40.95
C PHE A 142 -58.07 5.47 41.80
N SER A 143 -58.88 5.79 42.80
CA SER A 143 -58.66 6.73 43.89
C SER A 143 -57.40 6.46 44.71
#